data_AF-A0A510JJM7-F1
#
_entry.id   AF-A0A510JJM7-F1
#
_cell.length_a   1.000
_cell.length_b   1.000
_cell.length_c   1.000
_cell.angle_alpha   90.00
_cell.angle_beta   90.00
_cell.angle_gamma   90.00
#
_symmetry.space_group_name_H-M   'P 1'
#
loop_
_entity.id
_entity.type
_entity.pdbx_description
1 polymer ?
#
loop_
_entity_poly.entity_id
_entity_poly.type
_entity_poly.pdbx_seq_one_letter_code
_entity_poly.pdbx_strand_id
1 'polypeptide(L)' 'MKNPENIDIYRKTMESEFFEEWFREIFLKDIKKLRKKVLIVMDNIRFHRKSILEKMVKETASSVISSAIRLKWMAR' A
#
# COMPACT_ATOMS: atom_id res chain seq x y z
N MET A 1 -14.77 -2.34 -13.34
CA MET A 1 -15.45 -1.24 -12.62
C MET A 1 -15.70 -1.70 -11.20
N LYS A 2 -15.31 -0.92 -10.17
CA LYS A 2 -15.68 -1.24 -8.79
C LYS A 2 -17.17 -0.90 -8.58
N ASN A 3 -17.91 -1.80 -7.93
CA ASN A 3 -19.31 -1.58 -7.56
C ASN A 3 -19.40 -0.34 -6.65
N PRO A 4 -20.17 0.71 -7.02
CA PRO A 4 -20.28 1.94 -6.21
C PRO A 4 -20.76 1.68 -4.78
N GLU A 5 -21.57 0.64 -4.55
CA GLU A 5 -22.03 0.22 -3.22
C GLU A 5 -20.86 -0.18 -2.30
N ASN A 6 -19.83 -0.81 -2.87
CA ASN A 6 -18.68 -1.30 -2.11
C ASN A 6 -17.74 -0.16 -1.71
N ILE A 7 -17.66 0.92 -2.50
CA ILE A 7 -16.82 2.09 -2.21
C ILE A 7 -17.20 2.69 -0.86
N ASP A 8 -18.49 2.81 -0.57
CA ASP A 8 -18.97 3.44 0.66
C ASP A 8 -18.86 2.53 1.89
N ILE A 9 -18.91 1.19 1.70
CA ILE A 9 -18.59 0.23 2.76
C ILE A 9 -17.12 0.38 3.15
N TYR A 10 -16.19 0.29 2.20
CA TYR A 10 -14.77 0.48 2.47
C TYR A 10 -14.46 1.87 3.04
N ARG A 11 -15.18 2.92 2.61
CA ARG A 11 -14.99 4.28 3.12
C ARG A 11 -15.44 4.45 4.57
N LYS A 12 -16.38 3.63 5.05
CA LYS A 12 -16.94 3.70 6.40
C LYS A 12 -16.30 2.71 7.38
N THR A 13 -15.75 1.59 6.90
CA THR A 13 -15.24 0.51 7.79
C THR A 13 -13.73 0.27 7.69
N MET A 14 -13.03 0.80 6.68
CA MET A 14 -11.59 0.59 6.56
C MET A 14 -10.82 1.58 7.45
N GLU A 15 -10.37 1.08 8.60
CA GLU A 15 -9.52 1.82 9.51
C GLU A 15 -8.07 1.82 9.03
N SER A 16 -7.32 2.88 9.37
CA SER A 16 -5.92 3.03 8.94
C SER A 16 -5.03 1.90 9.47
N GLU A 17 -5.25 1.48 10.72
CA GLU A 17 -4.45 0.42 11.37
C GLU A 17 -4.66 -0.94 10.70
N PHE A 18 -5.91 -1.32 10.44
CA PHE A 18 -6.22 -2.57 9.74
C PHE A 18 -5.64 -2.58 8.32
N PHE A 19 -5.76 -1.47 7.60
CA PHE A 19 -5.17 -1.35 6.27
C PHE A 19 -3.65 -1.48 6.31
N GLU A 20 -3.00 -0.84 7.27
CA GLU A 20 -1.54 -0.87 7.44
C GLU A 20 -1.02 -2.25 7.81
N GLU A 21 -1.72 -2.98 8.68
CA GLU A 21 -1.40 -4.37 9.02
C GLU A 21 -1.50 -5.27 7.79
N TRP A 22 -2.62 -5.18 7.05
CA TRP A 22 -2.78 -5.91 5.79
C TRP A 22 -1.68 -5.55 4.77
N PHE A 23 -1.38 -4.25 4.63
CA PHE A 23 -0.38 -3.75 3.70
C PHE A 23 1.01 -4.31 4.01
N ARG A 24 1.40 -4.30 5.29
CA ARG A 24 2.70 -4.81 5.72
C ARG A 24 2.78 -6.34 5.67
N GLU A 25 1.82 -7.02 6.26
CA GLU A 25 1.93 -8.44 6.56
C GLU A 25 1.58 -9.33 5.37
N ILE A 26 0.72 -8.85 4.47
CA ILE A 26 0.26 -9.62 3.31
C ILE A 26 0.85 -9.00 2.04
N PHE A 27 0.47 -7.76 1.73
CA PHE A 27 0.78 -7.16 0.43
C PHE A 27 2.30 -7.00 0.20
N LEU A 28 3.03 -6.35 1.10
CA LEU A 28 4.47 -6.13 0.95
C LEU A 28 5.27 -7.44 0.99
N LYS A 29 4.86 -8.43 1.79
CA LYS A 29 5.51 -9.75 1.81
C LYS A 29 5.40 -10.46 0.47
N ASP A 30 4.25 -10.40 -0.18
CA ASP A 30 4.07 -11.03 -1.49
C ASP A 30 4.82 -10.29 -2.59
N ILE A 31 4.83 -8.95 -2.57
CA ILE A 31 5.66 -8.16 -3.48
C ILE A 31 7.15 -8.52 -3.34
N LYS A 32 7.65 -8.71 -2.10
CA LYS A 32 9.04 -9.11 -1.86
C LYS A 32 9.38 -10.45 -2.52
N LYS A 33 8.44 -11.40 -2.59
CA LYS A 33 8.64 -12.71 -3.24
C LYS A 33 8.79 -12.61 -4.77
N LEU A 34 8.26 -11.56 -5.40
CA LEU A 34 8.30 -11.40 -6.85
C LEU A 34 9.71 -11.17 -7.40
N ARG A 35 10.67 -10.73 -6.56
CA ARG A 35 12.08 -10.46 -6.93
C ARG A 35 12.23 -9.58 -8.19
N LYS A 36 11.31 -8.65 -8.39
CA LYS A 36 11.25 -7.72 -9.54
C LYS A 36 11.07 -6.29 -9.06
N LYS A 37 11.33 -5.33 -9.94
CA LYS A 37 10.98 -3.92 -9.70
C LYS A 37 9.45 -3.77 -9.78
N VAL A 38 8.86 -3.19 -8.75
CA VAL A 38 7.42 -3.00 -8.60
C VAL A 38 7.12 -1.53 -8.31
N LEU A 39 6.17 -0.98 -9.05
CA LEU A 39 5.56 0.31 -8.78
C LEU A 39 4.18 0.07 -8.17
N ILE A 40 4.00 0.47 -6.92
CA ILE A 40 2.70 0.44 -6.23
C ILE A 40 2.05 1.80 -6.48
N VAL A 41 0.88 1.80 -7.09
CA VAL A 41 0.10 3.02 -7.34
C VAL A 41 -1.13 3.01 -6.43
N MET A 42 -1.28 4.05 -5.60
CA MET A 42 -2.37 4.18 -4.62
C MET A 42 -3.15 5.47 -4.82
N ASP A 43 -4.45 5.44 -4.53
CA ASP A 43 -5.30 6.63 -4.47
C ASP A 43 -5.08 7.42 -3.17
N ASN A 44 -5.48 8.70 -3.19
CA ASN A 44 -5.29 9.62 -2.07
C ASN A 44 -6.55 9.70 -1.19
N ILE A 45 -6.86 8.59 -0.50
CA ILE A 45 -7.97 8.46 0.44
C ILE A 45 -7.51 8.61 1.89
N ARG A 46 -8.42 9.05 2.77
CA ARG A 46 -8.08 9.55 4.12
C ARG A 46 -7.39 8.51 5.02
N PHE A 47 -7.72 7.23 4.87
CA PHE A 47 -7.13 6.17 5.71
C PHE A 47 -5.74 5.71 5.22
N HIS A 48 -5.26 6.22 4.08
CA HIS A 48 -3.88 6.02 3.66
C HIS A 48 -2.96 7.05 4.35
N ARG A 49 -2.40 6.67 5.51
CA ARG A 49 -1.37 7.48 6.19
C ARG A 49 -0.05 7.41 5.43
N LYS A 50 0.11 8.30 4.44
CA LYS A 50 1.21 8.27 3.46
C LYS A 50 2.59 8.09 4.07
N SER A 51 2.89 8.85 5.12
CA SER A 51 4.18 8.81 5.82
C SER A 51 4.48 7.42 6.41
N ILE A 52 3.47 6.73 6.92
CA ILE A 52 3.60 5.38 7.47
C ILE A 52 3.85 4.37 6.34
N LEU A 53 3.04 4.44 5.29
CA LEU A 53 3.15 3.52 4.14
C LEU A 53 4.48 3.68 3.41
N GLU A 54 4.97 4.90 3.25
CA GLU A 54 6.29 5.20 2.67
C GLU A 54 7.43 4.66 3.54
N LYS A 55 7.32 4.79 4.88
CA LYS A 55 8.27 4.19 5.82
C LYS A 55 8.31 2.67 5.70
N MET A 56 7.14 2.01 5.67
CA MET A 56 7.04 0.55 5.52
C MET A 56 7.64 0.06 4.19
N VAL A 57 7.38 0.77 3.09
CA VAL A 57 7.99 0.47 1.78
C VAL A 57 9.51 0.63 1.83
N LYS A 58 10.01 1.70 2.45
CA LYS A 58 11.46 1.95 2.56
C LYS A 58 12.16 0.87 3.40
N GLU A 59 11.59 0.48 4.53
CA GLU A 59 12.11 -0.61 5.38
C GLU A 59 12.13 -1.95 4.63
N THR A 60 11.05 -2.26 3.91
CA THR A 60 10.95 -3.48 3.11
C THR A 60 11.97 -3.49 1.96
N ALA A 61 12.08 -2.37 1.24
CA ALA A 61 13.02 -2.23 0.13
C ALA A 61 14.48 -2.29 0.59
N SER A 62 14.80 -1.77 1.79
CA SER A 62 16.17 -1.81 2.34
C SER A 62 16.59 -3.23 2.74
N SER A 63 15.62 -4.09 3.08
CA SER A 63 15.86 -5.51 3.38
C SER A 63 16.14 -6.39 2.14
N VAL A 64 15.99 -5.81 0.94
CA VAL A 64 16.27 -6.44 -0.35
C VAL A 64 17.45 -5.68 -0.95
N ILE A 65 18.45 -6.34 -1.52
CA ILE A 65 19.63 -5.69 -2.14
C ILE A 65 19.25 -4.88 -3.42
N SER A 66 17.98 -4.49 -3.58
CA SER A 66 17.51 -3.73 -4.72
C SER A 66 16.48 -2.70 -4.28
N SER A 67 16.66 -1.46 -4.74
CA SER A 67 15.73 -0.33 -4.71
C SER A 67 14.46 -0.58 -5.55
N ALA A 68 13.88 -1.77 -5.40
CA ALA A 68 12.95 -2.39 -6.35
C ALA A 68 11.49 -1.99 -6.12
N ILE A 69 11.11 -1.53 -4.93
CA ILE A 69 9.72 -1.17 -4.62
C ILE A 69 9.61 0.36 -4.51
N ARG A 70 8.68 0.95 -5.26
CA ARG A 70 8.36 2.38 -5.19
C ARG A 70 6.86 2.60 -5.01
N LEU A 71 6.51 3.63 -4.25
CA LEU A 71 5.12 4.06 -4.05
C LEU A 71 4.85 5.34 -4.86
N LYS A 72 3.70 5.39 -5.55
CA LYS A 72 3.21 6.58 -6.24
C LYS A 72 1.77 6.84 -5.86
N TRP A 73 1.49 8.09 -5.49
CA TRP A 73 0.14 8.55 -5.17
C TRP A 73 -0.53 9.14 -6.41
N MET A 74 -1.77 8.77 -6.66
CA MET A 74 -2.60 9.46 -7.65
C MET A 74 -3.00 10.83 -7.11
N ALA A 75 -2.85 11.87 -7.95
CA ALA A 75 -3.48 13.16 -7.70
C ALA A 75 -5.00 12.98 -7.80
N ARG A 76 -5.75 13.81 -7.05
CA ARG A 76 -7.21 13.82 -7.18
C ARG A 76 -7.62 14.52 -8.46
#